data_AF-A0A1I7UTP6-F1
#
_entry.id   AF-A0A1I7UTP6-F1
#
_cell.length_a   1.000
_cell.length_b   1.000
_cell.length_c   1.000
_cell.angle_alpha   90.00
_cell.angle_beta   90.00
_cell.angle_gamma   90.00
#
_symmetry.space_group_name_H-M   'P 1'
#
loop_
_entity.id
_entity.type
_entity.pdbx_description
1 polymer ?
#
loop_
_entity_poly.entity_id
_entity_poly.type
_entity_poly.pdbx_seq_one_letter_code
_entity_poly.pdbx_strand_id
1 'polypeptide(L)'
;MRNNWFNLENFMSCRHIDLQLGENSNRTAETYNSFFTKWMDSEDALLQQVSLSCFVEPEKLLITRALGRQGAVRRIRRKWIELKRNDGSEFFIYKSHNDIHIHTKESYLEKLREEERREILRRDAIMANLRALDP
;
A
#
# COMPACT_ATOMS: atom_id res chain seq x y z
N MET A 1 12.16 26.57 5.37
CA MET A 1 11.00 26.53 4.46
C MET A 1 9.83 25.91 5.23
N ARG A 2 8.67 26.59 5.27
CA ARG A 2 7.44 26.10 5.90
C ARG A 2 6.88 25.00 4.99
N ASN A 3 6.82 23.76 5.48
CA ASN A 3 6.13 22.69 4.77
C ASN A 3 4.64 23.05 4.73
N ASN A 4 4.16 23.48 3.56
CA ASN A 4 2.72 23.54 3.29
C ASN A 4 2.18 22.14 3.50
N TRP A 5 1.50 21.94 4.63
CA TRP A 5 0.85 20.68 4.93
C TRP A 5 -0.13 20.35 3.81
N PHE A 6 0.08 19.22 3.14
CA PHE A 6 -1.00 18.52 2.50
C PHE A 6 -1.90 17.99 3.62
N ASN A 7 -3.08 18.59 3.79
CA ASN A 7 -4.12 17.98 4.60
C ASN A 7 -4.48 16.67 3.91
N LEU A 8 -3.98 15.54 4.43
CA LEU A 8 -4.21 14.21 3.85
C LEU A 8 -5.70 13.90 3.73
N GLU A 9 -6.51 14.56 4.56
CA GLU A 9 -7.96 14.48 4.56
C GLU A 9 -8.58 15.00 3.26
N ASN A 10 -7.95 15.97 2.60
CA ASN A 10 -8.43 16.49 1.31
C ASN A 10 -8.33 15.45 0.18
N PHE A 11 -7.51 14.43 0.34
CA PHE A 11 -7.36 13.35 -0.64
C PHE A 11 -8.27 12.16 -0.35
N MET A 12 -9.14 12.26 0.66
CA MET A 12 -10.02 11.14 1.02
C MET A 12 -11.04 10.78 -0.09
N SER A 13 -11.25 11.68 -1.07
CA SER A 13 -12.07 11.42 -2.25
C SER A 13 -11.32 10.70 -3.39
N CYS A 14 -9.99 10.58 -3.33
CA CYS A 14 -9.18 9.97 -4.37
C CYS A 14 -9.21 8.44 -4.25
N ARG A 15 -9.30 7.70 -5.36
CA ARG A 15 -9.19 6.22 -5.30
C ARG A 15 -7.80 5.73 -4.90
N HIS A 16 -6.78 6.47 -5.34
CA HIS A 16 -5.38 6.15 -5.14
C HIS A 16 -4.68 7.38 -4.59
N ILE A 17 -3.95 7.19 -3.49
CA ILE A 17 -3.12 8.22 -2.88
C ILE A 17 -1.67 7.75 -2.95
N ASP A 18 -0.80 8.55 -3.53
CA ASP A 18 0.65 8.34 -3.51
C ASP A 18 1.32 9.47 -2.72
N LEU A 19 1.91 9.13 -1.58
CA LEU A 19 2.56 10.07 -0.67
C LEU A 19 4.06 9.81 -0.62
N GLN A 20 4.80 10.76 -1.17
CA GLN A 20 6.25 10.82 -1.00
C GLN A 20 6.57 11.56 0.30
N LEU A 21 7.13 10.86 1.28
CA LEU A 21 7.30 11.39 2.64
C LEU A 21 8.59 12.20 2.80
N GLY A 22 9.61 11.90 2.00
CA GLY A 22 10.89 12.60 1.94
C GLY A 22 11.77 12.36 3.16
N GLU A 23 13.06 12.66 3.04
CA GLU A 23 13.98 12.74 4.17
C GLU A 23 13.58 13.98 4.99
N ASN A 24 13.30 13.84 6.29
CA ASN A 24 12.83 14.91 7.22
C ASN A 24 11.32 15.19 7.28
N SER A 25 10.50 14.16 7.11
CA SER A 25 9.10 14.23 7.54
C SER A 25 8.98 14.51 9.05
N ASN A 26 8.27 15.58 9.42
CA ASN A 26 7.93 15.90 10.83
C ASN A 26 6.70 15.11 11.33
N ARG A 27 6.32 14.02 10.65
CA ARG A 27 5.13 13.25 10.98
C ARG A 27 5.40 12.39 12.22
N THR A 28 4.43 12.35 13.12
CA THR A 28 4.50 11.53 14.33
C THR A 28 3.69 10.24 14.16
N ALA A 29 3.84 9.31 15.10
CA ALA A 29 2.94 8.14 15.16
C ALA A 29 1.46 8.56 15.23
N GLU A 30 1.15 9.67 15.89
CA GLU A 30 -0.21 10.20 16.00
C GLU A 30 -0.73 10.71 14.66
N THR A 31 0.10 11.40 13.87
CA THR A 31 -0.25 11.80 12.50
C THR A 31 -0.68 10.60 11.67
N TYR A 32 0.10 9.51 11.70
CA TYR A 32 -0.22 8.29 10.96
C TYR A 32 -1.45 7.57 11.51
N ASN A 33 -1.60 7.50 12.83
CA ASN A 33 -2.80 6.89 13.44
C ASN A 33 -4.06 7.62 12.99
N SER A 34 -4.09 8.94 13.12
CA SER A 34 -5.23 9.77 12.72
C SER A 34 -5.55 9.58 11.24
N PHE A 35 -4.52 9.61 10.37
CA PHE A 35 -4.68 9.37 8.95
C PHE A 35 -5.29 7.99 8.65
N PHE A 36 -4.73 6.92 9.20
CA PHE A 36 -5.23 5.56 8.92
C PHE A 36 -6.62 5.32 9.49
N THR A 37 -6.92 5.83 10.68
CA THR A 37 -8.26 5.74 11.27
C THR A 37 -9.27 6.44 10.37
N LYS A 38 -9.05 7.72 10.03
CA LYS A 38 -9.96 8.45 9.14
C LYS A 38 -10.11 7.79 7.77
N TRP A 39 -9.01 7.32 7.20
CA TRP A 39 -9.03 6.65 5.91
C TRP A 39 -9.83 5.34 5.94
N MET A 40 -9.53 4.45 6.89
CA MET A 40 -10.16 3.13 6.97
C MET A 40 -11.60 3.19 7.47
N ASP A 41 -11.97 4.22 8.24
CA ASP A 41 -13.34 4.46 8.72
C ASP A 41 -14.21 5.26 7.73
N SER A 42 -13.64 5.71 6.61
CA SER A 42 -14.39 6.52 5.67
C SER A 42 -15.38 5.66 4.87
N GLU A 43 -16.67 5.80 5.18
CA GLU A 43 -17.77 5.13 4.47
C GLU A 43 -17.93 5.63 3.02
N ASP A 44 -17.62 6.91 2.78
CA ASP A 44 -17.76 7.59 1.48
C ASP A 44 -16.49 7.54 0.62
N ALA A 45 -15.37 7.07 1.16
CA ALA A 45 -14.12 7.06 0.42
C ALA A 45 -14.11 5.95 -0.62
N LEU A 46 -13.98 6.34 -1.90
CA LEU A 46 -13.65 5.43 -3.00
C LEU A 46 -12.20 4.88 -2.91
N LEU A 47 -11.54 5.00 -1.76
CA LEU A 47 -10.14 4.70 -1.58
C LEU A 47 -9.86 3.21 -1.71
N GLN A 48 -9.09 2.88 -2.73
CA GLN A 48 -8.66 1.53 -3.05
C GLN A 48 -7.21 1.30 -2.63
N GLN A 49 -6.37 2.34 -2.67
CA GLN A 49 -4.94 2.20 -2.40
C GLN A 49 -4.33 3.47 -1.78
N VAL A 50 -3.43 3.25 -0.83
CA VAL A 50 -2.47 4.24 -0.35
C VAL A 50 -1.06 3.72 -0.54
N SER A 51 -0.22 4.44 -1.28
CA SER A 51 1.22 4.22 -1.36
C SER A 51 1.94 5.29 -0.53
N LEU A 52 2.82 4.84 0.35
CA LEU A 52 3.76 5.68 1.08
C LEU A 52 5.14 5.32 0.56
N SER A 53 5.94 6.31 0.15
CA SER A 53 7.27 6.09 -0.42
C SER A 53 8.29 7.11 0.11
N CYS A 54 9.57 6.83 -0.14
CA CYS A 54 10.70 7.71 0.17
C CYS A 54 10.79 8.12 1.65
N PHE A 55 10.45 7.21 2.57
CA PHE A 55 10.66 7.39 4.00
C PHE A 55 11.91 6.64 4.47
N VAL A 56 12.47 7.07 5.60
CA VAL A 56 13.59 6.42 6.29
C VAL A 56 13.10 5.39 7.31
N GLU A 57 14.00 4.52 7.80
CA GLU A 57 13.65 3.42 8.71
C GLU A 57 12.91 3.88 10.01
N PRO A 58 13.27 4.99 10.67
CA PRO A 58 12.50 5.47 11.82
C PRO A 58 11.03 5.76 11.49
N GLU A 59 10.76 6.34 10.33
CA GLU A 59 9.40 6.67 9.89
C GLU A 59 8.61 5.40 9.49
N LYS A 60 9.30 4.42 8.87
CA LYS A 60 8.73 3.10 8.61
C LYS A 60 8.20 2.42 9.88
N LEU A 61 8.93 2.56 10.99
CA LEU A 61 8.51 2.03 12.28
C LEU A 61 7.27 2.75 12.80
N LEU A 62 7.19 4.08 12.64
CA LEU A 62 5.99 4.85 13.00
C LEU A 62 4.77 4.39 12.21
N ILE A 63 4.90 4.26 10.89
CA ILE A 63 3.84 3.78 10.00
C ILE A 63 3.40 2.37 10.38
N THR A 64 4.36 1.45 10.56
CA THR A 64 4.06 0.05 10.91
C THR A 64 3.36 -0.05 12.26
N ARG A 65 3.81 0.72 13.25
CA ARG A 65 3.19 0.76 14.58
C ARG A 65 1.77 1.31 14.50
N ALA A 66 1.56 2.35 13.67
CA ALA A 66 0.24 2.93 13.48
C ALA A 66 -0.74 1.95 12.83
N LEU A 67 -0.31 1.22 11.79
CA LEU A 67 -1.09 0.16 11.16
C LEU A 67 -1.42 -0.97 12.14
N GLY A 68 -0.45 -1.37 12.98
CA GLY A 68 -0.66 -2.41 13.99
C GLY A 68 -1.69 -2.06 15.07
N ARG A 69 -2.08 -0.78 15.19
CA ARG A 69 -3.16 -0.35 16.09
C ARG A 69 -4.54 -0.41 15.45
N GLN A 70 -4.63 -0.56 14.13
CA GLN A 70 -5.91 -0.53 13.41
C GLN A 70 -6.65 -1.88 13.43
N GLY A 71 -5.96 -2.97 13.77
CA GLY A 71 -6.55 -4.31 13.77
C GLY A 71 -5.53 -5.43 13.93
N ALA A 72 -6.01 -6.66 13.80
CA ALA A 72 -5.17 -7.86 13.86
C ALA A 72 -4.34 -8.00 12.57
N VAL A 73 -3.04 -8.22 12.74
CA VAL A 73 -2.09 -8.28 11.63
C VAL A 73 -1.59 -9.71 11.44
N ARG A 74 -1.67 -10.23 10.21
CA ARG A 74 -1.20 -11.57 9.85
C ARG A 74 -0.31 -11.51 8.62
N ARG A 75 0.86 -12.17 8.65
CA ARG A 75 1.71 -12.30 7.46
C ARG A 75 1.16 -13.38 6.53
N ILE A 76 0.99 -13.06 5.25
CA ILE A 76 0.43 -14.00 4.25
C ILE A 76 1.43 -14.41 3.18
N ARG A 77 2.39 -13.54 2.80
CA ARG A 77 3.52 -13.85 1.89
C ARG A 77 4.76 -13.08 2.32
N ARG A 78 5.90 -13.25 1.62
CA ARG A 78 7.19 -12.65 2.02
C ARG A 78 7.12 -11.16 2.38
N LYS A 79 6.42 -10.37 1.56
CA LYS A 79 6.26 -8.92 1.71
C LYS A 79 4.82 -8.47 1.97
N TRP A 80 3.87 -9.41 1.98
CA TRP A 80 2.45 -9.12 2.12
C TRP A 80 1.95 -9.48 3.50
N ILE A 81 1.17 -8.57 4.05
CA ILE A 81 0.56 -8.64 5.37
C ILE A 81 -0.93 -8.35 5.19
N GLU A 82 -1.77 -9.11 5.85
CA GLU A 82 -3.19 -8.86 5.98
C GLU A 82 -3.45 -8.13 7.31
N LEU A 83 -4.31 -7.12 7.26
CA LEU A 83 -4.82 -6.39 8.40
C LEU A 83 -6.34 -6.60 8.44
N LYS A 84 -6.82 -7.22 9.51
CA LYS A 84 -8.25 -7.45 9.75
C LYS A 84 -8.73 -6.58 10.89
N ARG A 85 -9.74 -5.76 10.62
CA ARG A 85 -10.35 -4.87 11.61
C ARG A 85 -11.51 -5.55 12.33
N ASN A 86 -11.95 -4.95 13.43
CA ASN A 86 -13.06 -5.46 14.23
C ASN A 86 -14.42 -5.33 13.53
N ASP A 87 -14.55 -4.34 12.63
CA ASP A 87 -15.72 -4.14 11.77
C ASP A 87 -15.82 -5.19 10.64
N GLY A 88 -14.82 -6.07 10.50
CA GLY A 88 -14.75 -7.11 9.48
C GLY A 88 -14.07 -6.67 8.18
N SER A 89 -13.71 -5.39 8.03
CA SER A 89 -12.95 -4.91 6.87
C SER A 89 -11.53 -5.50 6.84
N GLU A 90 -11.05 -5.73 5.62
CA GLU A 90 -9.78 -6.40 5.35
C GLU A 90 -8.92 -5.56 4.42
N PHE A 91 -7.67 -5.34 4.84
CA PHE A 91 -6.67 -4.60 4.09
C PHE A 91 -5.42 -5.43 3.87
N PHE A 92 -4.73 -5.18 2.76
CA PHE A 92 -3.54 -5.91 2.35
C PHE A 92 -2.37 -4.94 2.18
N ILE A 93 -1.35 -5.13 3.00
CA ILE A 93 -0.20 -4.25 3.12
C ILE A 93 1.01 -4.94 2.47
N TYR A 94 1.55 -4.36 1.42
CA TYR A 94 2.87 -4.72 0.88
C TYR A 94 3.94 -3.82 1.49
N LYS A 95 4.99 -4.43 2.04
CA LYS A 95 6.14 -3.72 2.61
C LYS A 95 7.41 -3.97 1.81
N SER A 96 8.00 -2.90 1.30
CA SER A 96 9.31 -2.85 0.65
C SER A 96 10.36 -2.27 1.62
N HIS A 97 11.58 -2.02 1.13
CA HIS A 97 12.59 -1.31 1.91
C HIS A 97 12.09 0.11 2.25
N ASN A 98 11.67 0.87 1.23
CA ASN A 98 11.34 2.29 1.33
C ASN A 98 9.88 2.62 0.94
N ASP A 99 9.06 1.59 0.73
CA ASP A 99 7.67 1.75 0.32
C ASP A 99 6.73 0.88 1.16
N ILE A 100 5.55 1.42 1.44
CA ILE A 100 4.42 0.70 2.02
C ILE A 100 3.23 0.97 1.11
N HIS A 101 2.65 -0.07 0.55
CA HIS A 101 1.39 0.02 -0.17
C HIS A 101 0.30 -0.67 0.64
N ILE A 102 -0.82 -0.01 0.81
CA ILE A 102 -1.98 -0.54 1.50
C ILE A 102 -3.13 -0.59 0.51
N HIS A 103 -3.74 -1.75 0.41
CA HIS A 103 -4.81 -2.07 -0.53
C HIS A 103 -6.06 -2.46 0.25
N THR A 104 -7.24 -2.05 -0.24
CA THR A 104 -8.46 -2.78 0.13
C THR A 104 -8.40 -4.20 -0.43
N LYS A 105 -9.28 -5.08 0.03
CA LYS A 105 -9.38 -6.44 -0.50
C LYS A 105 -9.59 -6.47 -2.01
N GLU A 106 -10.47 -5.61 -2.52
CA GLU A 106 -10.82 -5.55 -3.94
C GLU A 106 -9.60 -5.15 -4.78
N SER A 107 -8.87 -4.11 -4.37
CA SER A 107 -7.70 -3.64 -5.12
C SER A 107 -6.51 -4.60 -5.01
N TYR A 108 -6.38 -5.31 -3.90
CA TYR A 108 -5.42 -6.41 -3.76
C TYR A 108 -5.72 -7.55 -4.74
N LEU A 109 -6.98 -7.99 -4.83
CA LEU A 109 -7.38 -9.05 -5.75
C LEU A 109 -7.19 -8.63 -7.22
N GLU A 110 -7.43 -7.36 -7.54
CA GLU A 110 -7.14 -6.82 -8.86
C GLU A 110 -5.65 -6.88 -9.19
N LYS A 111 -4.79 -6.47 -8.25
CA LYS A 111 -3.34 -6.55 -8.40
C LYS A 111 -2.85 -7.97 -8.61
N LEU A 112 -3.40 -8.95 -7.89
CA LEU A 112 -3.04 -10.36 -8.10
C LEU A 112 -3.38 -10.84 -9.52
N ARG A 113 -4.57 -10.47 -10.04
CA ARG A 113 -4.95 -10.80 -11.41
C ARG A 113 -4.02 -10.15 -12.43
N GLU A 114 -3.59 -8.91 -12.16
CA GLU A 114 -2.65 -8.21 -13.03
C GLU A 114 -1.26 -8.86 -13.02
N GLU A 115 -0.76 -9.26 -11.85
CA GLU A 115 0.51 -9.98 -11.71
C GLU A 115 0.47 -11.32 -12.48
N GLU A 116 -0.61 -12.09 -12.35
CA GLU A 116 -0.82 -13.34 -13.08
C GLU A 116 -0.81 -13.14 -14.60
N ARG A 117 -1.52 -12.11 -15.10
CA ARG A 117 -1.51 -11.76 -16.53
C ARG A 117 -0.10 -11.41 -17.02
N ARG A 118 0.65 -10.63 -16.23
CA ARG A 118 2.03 -10.26 -16.58
C ARG A 118 2.95 -11.48 -16.62
N GLU A 119 2.76 -12.47 -15.74
CA GLU A 119 3.53 -13.71 -15.77
C GLU A 119 3.24 -14.57 -16.99
N ILE A 120 1.96 -14.70 -17.38
CA ILE A 120 1.55 -15.42 -18.60
C ILE A 120 2.22 -14.80 -19.83
N LEU A 121 2.10 -13.48 -19.99
CA LEU A 121 2.70 -12.76 -21.13
C LEU A 121 4.23 -12.92 -21.19
N ARG A 122 4.91 -12.91 -20.03
CA ARG A 122 6.36 -13.14 -19.97
C ARG A 122 6.74 -14.55 -20.39
N ARG A 123 5.98 -15.56 -19.96
CA ARG A 123 6.21 -16.96 -20.36
C ARG A 123 6.01 -17.14 -21.86
N ASP A 124 4.94 -16.59 -22.40
CA ASP A 124 4.64 -16.68 -23.83
C ASP A 124 5.74 -16.01 -24.68
N ALA A 125 6.23 -14.84 -24.25
CA ALA A 125 7.34 -14.16 -24.91
C ALA A 125 8.65 -14.99 -24.89
N ILE A 126 8.96 -15.62 -23.75
CA ILE A 126 10.13 -16.50 -23.64
C ILE A 126 9.98 -17.72 -24.58
N MET A 127 8.81 -18.35 -24.61
CA MET A 127 8.55 -19.49 -25.48
C MET A 127 8.59 -19.13 -26.96
N ALA A 128 8.09 -17.95 -27.35
CA ALA A 128 8.17 -17.46 -28.72
C ALA A 128 9.64 -17.25 -29.15
N ASN A 129 10.47 -16.66 -28.28
CA ASN A 129 11.89 -16.47 -28.55
C ASN A 129 12.65 -17.80 -28.70
N LEU A 130 12.35 -18.81 -27.85
CA LEU A 130 12.98 -20.13 -27.96
C LEU A 130 12.62 -20.83 -29.28
N ARG A 131 11.35 -20.77 -29.71
CA ARG A 131 10.92 -21.32 -31.00
C ARG A 131 11.59 -20.65 -32.19
N ALA A 132 11.92 -19.36 -32.08
CA ALA A 132 12.63 -18.63 -33.14
C ALA A 132 14.12 -18.99 -33.22
N LEU A 133 14.68 -19.67 -32.21
CA LEU A 133 16.09 -20.07 -32.14
C LEU A 133 16.33 -21.53 -32.59
N ASP A 134 15.28 -22.33 -32.81
CA ASP A 134 15.31 -23.66 -33.44
C ASP A 134 14.67 -23.59 -34.86
N PRO A 135 15.39 -23.06 -35.87
CA PRO A 135 14.91 -22.99 -37.26
C PRO A 135 14.88 -24.35 -37.98
#